data_AF-A0A8J5XPE6-F1
#
_entry.id   AF-A0A8J5XPE6-F1
#
_cell.length_a   1.000
_cell.length_b   1.000
_cell.length_c   1.000
_cell.angle_alpha   90.00
_cell.angle_beta   90.00
_cell.angle_gamma   90.00
#
_symmetry.space_group_name_H-M   'P 1'
#
loop_
_entity.id
_entity.type
_entity.pdbx_description
1 polymer ?
#
loop_
_entity_poly.entity_id
_entity_poly.type
_entity_poly.pdbx_seq_one_letter_code
_entity_poly.pdbx_strand_id
1 'polypeptide(L)' 'MGVSQAERGAIERWISAKGLDKYGNPSGTMYAGGSPTFNMATGEMTDRFEYIAKKHPSKPWADFLAAKEL' A
#
# COMPACT_ATOMS: atom_id res chain seq x y z
N MET A 1 12.34 -10.99 1.58
CA MET A 1 12.86 -9.77 0.92
C MET A 1 11.75 -8.74 1.01
N GLY A 2 11.93 -7.69 1.82
CA GLY A 2 10.89 -6.67 2.04
C GLY A 2 10.89 -5.60 0.96
N VAL A 3 9.87 -4.74 0.98
CA VAL A 3 9.73 -3.59 0.07
C VAL A 3 10.87 -2.59 0.28
N SER A 4 11.58 -2.25 -0.80
CA SER A 4 12.73 -1.33 -0.78
C SER A 4 12.33 0.12 -0.44
N GLN A 5 13.27 0.95 0.03
CA GLN A 5 12.98 2.36 0.36
C GLN A 5 12.48 3.17 -0.86
N ALA A 6 13.05 2.93 -2.05
CA ALA A 6 12.59 3.55 -3.28
C ALA A 6 11.14 3.16 -3.62
N GLU A 7 10.80 1.88 -3.48
CA GLU A 7 9.44 1.38 -3.71
C GLU A 7 8.45 1.92 -2.68
N ARG A 8 8.85 2.06 -1.41
CA ARG A 8 8.05 2.74 -0.38
C ARG A 8 7.73 4.18 -0.75
N GLY A 9 8.72 4.92 -1.28
CA GLY A 9 8.52 6.27 -1.77
C GLY A 9 7.57 6.34 -2.98
N ALA A 10 7.65 5.37 -3.88
CA ALA A 10 6.72 5.25 -5.01
C ALA A 10 5.28 5.02 -4.55
N ILE A 11 5.08 4.10 -3.59
CA ILE A 11 3.79 3.79 -3.00
C ILE A 11 3.18 5.03 -2.34
N GLU A 12 3.95 5.77 -1.54
CA GLU A 12 3.47 6.99 -0.85
C GLU A 12 3.01 8.06 -1.86
N ARG A 13 3.79 8.29 -2.92
CA ARG A 13 3.42 9.24 -3.99
C ARG A 13 2.15 8.83 -4.70
N TRP A 14 2.02 7.54 -5.03
CA TRP A 14 0.82 6.99 -5.67
C TRP A 14 -0.42 7.14 -4.76
N ILE A 15 -0.30 6.80 -3.47
CA ILE A 15 -1.37 6.96 -2.49
C ILE A 15 -1.84 8.40 -2.41
N SER A 16 -0.90 9.33 -2.23
CA SER A 16 -1.19 10.75 -2.12
C SER A 16 -1.83 11.31 -3.40
N ALA A 17 -1.29 10.95 -4.56
CA ALA A 17 -1.78 11.46 -5.84
C ALA A 17 -3.15 10.92 -6.26
N LYS A 18 -3.49 9.70 -5.82
CA LYS A 18 -4.79 9.06 -6.12
C LYS A 18 -5.84 9.32 -5.03
N GLY A 19 -5.49 10.02 -3.95
CA GLY A 19 -6.39 10.25 -2.82
C GLY A 19 -6.82 8.94 -2.15
N LEU A 20 -5.88 8.00 -2.04
CA LEU A 20 -6.09 6.71 -1.37
C LEU A 20 -5.80 6.83 0.12
N ASP A 21 -6.24 5.85 0.89
CA ASP A 21 -5.89 5.73 2.29
C ASP A 21 -4.43 5.25 2.47
N LYS A 22 -3.97 5.23 3.73
CA LYS A 22 -2.60 4.83 4.09
C LYS A 22 -2.22 3.39 3.67
N TYR A 23 -3.17 2.58 3.23
CA TYR A 23 -3.00 1.20 2.77
C TYR A 23 -3.25 1.03 1.25
N GLY A 24 -3.33 2.13 0.49
CA GLY A 24 -3.58 2.07 -0.95
C GLY A 24 -5.02 1.70 -1.34
N ASN A 25 -5.96 1.77 -0.40
CA ASN A 25 -7.38 1.51 -0.66
C ASN A 25 -8.13 2.81 -0.89
N PRO A 26 -9.34 2.77 -1.49
CA PRO A 26 -10.17 3.95 -1.63
C PRO A 26 -10.36 4.68 -0.29
N SER A 27 -10.28 6.01 -0.31
CA SER A 27 -10.56 6.82 0.88
C SER A 27 -11.94 6.49 1.45
N GLY A 28 -12.02 6.39 2.78
CA GLY A 28 -13.25 6.00 3.48
C GLY A 28 -13.44 4.48 3.64
N THR A 29 -12.47 3.66 3.23
CA THR A 29 -12.49 2.22 3.51
C THR A 29 -12.57 1.97 5.02
N MET A 30 -13.62 1.29 5.47
CA MET A 30 -13.78 0.84 6.85
C MET A 30 -13.14 -0.52 7.05
N TYR A 31 -12.36 -0.66 8.12
CA TYR A 31 -11.73 -1.91 8.52
C TYR A 31 -12.44 -2.47 9.75
N ALA A 32 -13.43 -3.33 9.52
CA ALA A 32 -14.09 -4.07 10.60
C ALA A 32 -13.06 -4.99 11.27
N GLY A 33 -12.67 -4.67 12.51
CA GLY A 33 -11.59 -5.37 13.23
C GLY A 33 -10.29 -4.58 13.40
N GLY A 34 -10.25 -3.29 13.02
CA GLY A 34 -9.14 -2.40 13.36
C GLY A 34 -8.22 -2.10 12.18
N SER A 35 -7.13 -2.86 12.02
CA SER A 35 -6.13 -2.63 10.97
C SER A 35 -6.02 -3.82 10.01
N PRO A 36 -5.99 -3.58 8.68
CA PRO A 36 -5.88 -4.66 7.69
C PRO A 36 -4.54 -5.40 7.74
N THR A 37 -3.55 -4.84 8.42
CA THR A 37 -2.22 -5.42 8.63
C THR A 37 -2.16 -6.36 9.84
N PHE A 38 -3.21 -6.42 10.68
CA PHE A 38 -3.24 -7.28 11.85
C PHE A 38 -3.84 -8.64 11.49
N ASN A 39 -3.07 -9.71 11.72
CA ASN A 39 -3.56 -11.07 11.60
C ASN A 39 -4.10 -11.55 12.96
N MET A 40 -5.43 -11.58 13.11
CA MET A 40 -6.08 -12.05 14.35
C MET A 40 -5.82 -13.53 14.66
N ALA A 41 -5.49 -14.35 13.66
CA ALA A 41 -5.24 -15.78 13.87
C ALA A 41 -3.85 -16.05 14.46
N THR A 42 -2.86 -15.19 14.19
CA THR A 42 -1.47 -15.35 14.70
C THR A 42 -1.07 -14.27 15.70
N GLY A 43 -1.82 -13.16 15.81
CA GLY A 43 -1.47 -11.99 16.61
C GLY A 43 -0.38 -11.11 15.99
N GLU A 44 0.05 -11.39 14.76
CA GLU A 44 1.16 -10.71 14.12
C GLU A 44 0.70 -9.51 13.28
N MET A 45 1.55 -8.48 13.22
CA MET A 45 1.39 -7.36 12.30
C MET A 45 2.28 -7.54 11.08
N THR A 46 1.70 -7.44 9.89
CA THR A 46 2.45 -7.35 8.64
C THR A 46 2.91 -5.91 8.42
N ASP A 47 4.11 -5.70 7.87
CA ASP A 47 4.55 -4.38 7.44
C ASP A 47 3.54 -3.79 6.44
N ARG A 48 3.25 -2.50 6.61
CA ARG A 48 2.26 -1.79 5.79
C ARG A 48 2.56 -1.87 4.31
N PHE A 49 3.82 -1.68 3.92
CA PHE A 49 4.22 -1.68 2.52
C PHE A 49 4.23 -3.10 1.96
N GLU A 50 4.62 -4.09 2.74
CA GLU A 50 4.48 -5.50 2.35
C GLU A 50 3.02 -5.90 2.13
N TYR A 51 2.11 -5.43 2.99
CA TYR A 51 0.68 -5.62 2.80
C TYR A 51 0.19 -5.00 1.48
N ILE A 52 0.57 -3.74 1.20
CA ILE A 52 0.21 -3.03 -0.04
C ILE A 52 0.77 -3.77 -1.25
N ALA A 53 2.06 -4.15 -1.21
CA ALA A 53 2.73 -4.88 -2.28
C ALA A 53 2.05 -6.22 -2.58
N LYS A 54 1.67 -6.96 -1.53
CA LYS A 54 0.96 -8.23 -1.65
C LYS A 54 -0.46 -8.07 -2.21
N LYS A 55 -1.16 -7.00 -1.81
CA LYS A 55 -2.53 -6.71 -2.26
C LYS A 55 -2.59 -6.22 -3.70
N HIS A 56 -1.53 -5.57 -4.17
CA HIS A 56 -1.44 -5.01 -5.52
C HIS A 56 -0.26 -5.64 -6.29
N PRO A 57 -0.38 -6.91 -6.73
CA PRO A 57 0.70 -7.60 -7.42
C PRO A 57 1.11 -6.94 -8.75
N SER A 58 0.20 -6.17 -9.36
CA SER A 58 0.47 -5.39 -10.57
C SER A 58 1.31 -4.13 -10.34
N LYS A 59 1.52 -3.72 -9.08
CA LYS A 59 2.31 -2.54 -8.69
C LYS A 59 1.89 -1.23 -9.42
N PRO A 60 0.65 -0.76 -9.25
CA PRO A 60 0.13 0.42 -9.95
C PRO A 60 0.91 1.73 -9.67
N TRP A 61 1.70 1.79 -8.59
CA TRP A 61 2.62 2.90 -8.35
C TRP A 61 3.76 2.96 -9.36
N ALA A 62 4.20 1.83 -9.94
CA ALA A 62 5.22 1.80 -10.97
C ALA A 62 4.69 2.45 -12.27
N ASP A 63 3.51 2.05 -12.70
CA ASP A 63 2.84 2.65 -13.87
C ASP A 63 2.53 4.13 -13.63
N PHE A 64 2.09 4.48 -12.43
CA PHE A 64 1.79 5.86 -12.06
C PHE A 64 3.04 6.76 -12.13
N LEU A 65 4.19 6.29 -11.65
CA LEU A 65 5.44 7.03 -11.73
C LEU A 65 5.90 7.16 -13.19
N ALA A 66 5.87 6.07 -13.95
CA ALA A 66 6.24 6.10 -15.37
C ALA A 66 5.37 7.09 -16.17
N ALA A 67 4.08 7.19 -15.85
CA ALA A 67 3.16 8.14 -16.48
C ALA A 67 3.32 9.59 -16.01
N LYS A 68 4.00 9.84 -14.88
CA LYS A 68 4.28 11.18 -14.33
C LYS A 68 5.63 11.75 -14.79
N GLU A 69 6.48 10.95 -15.42
CA GLU A 69 7.76 11.36 -16.01
C GLU A 69 7.63 11.81 -17.48
N LEU A 70 6.41 12.11 -17.93
CA LEU A 70 6.06 12.77 -19.21
C LEU A 70 5.53 14.19 -18.95
#